data_AF-A0A1G2X9M2-F1
#
_entry.id   AF-A0A1G2X9M2-F1
#
_cell.length_a   1.000
_cell.length_b   1.000
_cell.length_c   1.000
_cell.angle_alpha   90.00
_cell.angle_beta   90.00
_cell.angle_gamma   90.00
#
_symmetry.space_group_name_H-M   'P 1'
#
loop_
_entity.id
_entity.type
_entity.pdbx_description
1 polymer ?
#
loop_
_entity_poly.entity_id
_entity_poly.type
_entity_poly.pdbx_seq_one_letter_code
_entity_poly.pdbx_strand_id
1 'polypeptide(L)'
;MERYSLKARIERISDWNRYYGGGKLKIWCAEFGCYQGGVKSADRIQYINDLRTIFEANKIGWSYNEIFSAMTSDRTVFEPAGEQTPDREMLRTFLPDKYKLDKKGK
;
A
#
# COMPACT_ATOMS: atom_id res chain seq x y z
N MET A 1 6.57 -9.17 -8.76
CA MET A 1 5.27 -9.88 -8.86
C MET A 1 4.39 -9.08 -9.81
N GLU A 2 3.75 -9.71 -10.78
CA GLU A 2 2.93 -8.98 -11.76
C GLU A 2 1.59 -8.54 -11.17
N ARG A 3 1.14 -7.32 -11.49
CA ARG A 3 -0.13 -6.73 -11.02
C ARG A 3 -1.34 -7.65 -11.26
N TYR A 4 -1.36 -8.37 -12.38
CA TYR A 4 -2.43 -9.33 -12.70
C TYR A 4 -2.54 -10.47 -11.67
N SER A 5 -1.40 -10.97 -11.19
CA SER A 5 -1.37 -12.01 -10.16
C SER A 5 -1.91 -11.48 -8.82
N LEU A 6 -1.54 -10.24 -8.46
CA LEU A 6 -2.07 -9.57 -7.26
C LEU A 6 -3.58 -9.38 -7.33
N LYS A 7 -4.06 -8.88 -8.47
CA LYS A 7 -5.48 -8.68 -8.74
C LYS A 7 -6.26 -9.98 -8.57
N ALA A 8 -5.83 -11.05 -9.23
CA ALA A 8 -6.50 -12.34 -9.16
C ALA A 8 -6.57 -12.89 -7.72
N ARG A 9 -5.56 -12.63 -6.88
CA ARG A 9 -5.59 -13.04 -5.46
C ARG A 9 -6.61 -12.25 -4.65
N ILE A 10 -6.70 -10.93 -4.87
CA ILE A 10 -7.64 -10.08 -4.14
C ILE A 10 -9.09 -10.33 -4.61
N GLU A 11 -9.29 -10.56 -5.91
CA GLU A 11 -10.62 -10.86 -6.46
C GLU A 11 -11.26 -12.10 -5.83
N ARG A 12 -10.47 -13.10 -5.43
CA ARG A 12 -10.98 -14.27 -4.70
C ARG A 12 -11.68 -13.89 -3.39
N ILE A 13 -11.24 -12.83 -2.72
CA ILE A 13 -11.88 -12.34 -1.49
C ILE A 13 -13.25 -11.73 -1.82
N SER A 14 -13.32 -10.95 -2.90
CA SER A 14 -14.57 -10.41 -3.42
C SER A 14 -15.53 -11.53 -3.84
N ASP A 15 -15.03 -12.55 -4.53
CA ASP A 15 -15.81 -13.71 -4.98
C ASP A 15 -16.36 -14.50 -3.79
N TRP A 16 -15.51 -14.73 -2.79
CA TRP A 16 -15.91 -15.36 -1.53
C TRP A 16 -17.01 -14.55 -0.82
N ASN A 17 -16.89 -13.22 -0.75
CA ASN A 17 -17.92 -12.36 -0.16
C ASN A 17 -19.23 -12.43 -0.95
N ARG A 18 -19.17 -12.46 -2.29
CA ARG A 18 -20.38 -12.60 -3.12
C ARG A 18 -21.08 -13.93 -2.86
N TYR A 19 -20.32 -15.02 -2.80
CA TYR A 19 -20.87 -16.36 -2.63
C TYR A 19 -21.39 -16.61 -1.20
N TYR A 20 -20.57 -16.34 -0.18
CA TYR A 20 -20.89 -16.68 1.22
C TYR A 20 -21.49 -15.50 2.00
N GLY A 21 -21.04 -14.28 1.73
CA GLY A 21 -21.49 -13.06 2.42
C GLY A 21 -22.64 -12.33 1.71
N GLY A 22 -23.16 -12.87 0.60
CA GLY A 22 -24.15 -12.22 -0.25
C GLY A 22 -23.71 -10.84 -0.79
N GLY A 23 -22.40 -10.58 -0.83
CA GLY A 23 -21.81 -9.29 -1.21
C GLY A 23 -22.02 -8.16 -0.21
N LYS A 24 -22.46 -8.46 1.02
CA LYS A 24 -22.82 -7.45 2.03
C LYS A 24 -21.74 -7.19 3.07
N LEU A 25 -20.74 -8.07 3.18
CA LEU A 25 -19.69 -7.91 4.18
C LEU A 25 -18.78 -6.74 3.79
N LYS A 26 -18.46 -5.90 4.78
CA LYS A 26 -17.41 -4.89 4.67
C LYS A 26 -16.08 -5.56 4.98
N ILE A 27 -15.18 -5.57 4.00
CA ILE A 27 -13.88 -6.24 4.12
C ILE A 27 -12.81 -5.19 4.36
N TRP A 28 -11.92 -5.50 5.30
CA TRP A 28 -10.82 -4.64 5.72
C TRP A 28 -9.51 -5.42 5.73
N CYS A 29 -8.52 -4.94 4.99
CA CYS A 29 -7.14 -5.40 5.08
C CYS A 29 -6.43 -4.59 6.18
N ALA A 30 -6.30 -5.19 7.36
CA ALA A 30 -5.68 -4.52 8.51
C ALA A 30 -4.19 -4.27 8.32
N GLU A 31 -3.51 -5.15 7.59
CA GLU A 31 -2.07 -5.09 7.40
C GLU A 31 -1.71 -5.50 5.97
N PHE A 32 -1.00 -4.61 5.29
CA PHE A 32 -0.27 -4.93 4.07
C PHE A 32 0.97 -4.03 4.01
N GLY A 33 2.01 -4.53 3.38
CA GLY A 33 3.29 -3.83 3.36
C GLY A 33 4.33 -4.55 2.53
N CYS A 34 5.47 -3.89 2.39
CA CYS A 34 6.65 -4.43 1.77
C CYS A 34 7.86 -3.89 2.53
N TYR A 35 8.74 -4.80 2.98
CA TYR A 35 9.91 -4.49 3.79
C TYR A 35 10.88 -3.57 3.06
N GLN A 36 11.21 -2.44 3.67
CA GLN A 36 12.02 -1.38 3.06
C GLN A 36 13.45 -1.85 2.74
N GLY A 37 14.08 -2.65 3.61
CA GLY A 37 15.50 -3.02 3.48
C GLY A 37 15.80 -4.09 2.42
N GLY A 38 14.78 -4.69 1.80
CA GLY A 38 14.93 -5.81 0.86
C GLY A 38 14.54 -5.52 -0.59
N VAL A 39 14.02 -4.32 -0.88
CA VAL A 39 13.41 -4.00 -2.18
C VAL A 39 13.78 -2.58 -2.60
N LYS A 40 13.93 -2.36 -3.92
CA LYS A 40 14.16 -1.00 -4.46
C LYS A 40 12.95 -0.11 -4.16
N SER A 41 13.19 1.15 -3.80
CA SER A 41 12.12 2.09 -3.45
C SER A 41 11.05 2.21 -4.54
N ALA A 42 11.44 2.29 -5.81
CA ALA A 42 10.50 2.38 -6.94
C ALA A 42 9.56 1.15 -7.03
N ASP A 43 10.10 -0.05 -6.84
CA ASP A 43 9.32 -1.30 -6.88
C ASP A 43 8.36 -1.38 -5.68
N ARG A 44 8.81 -0.92 -4.50
CA ARG A 44 7.96 -0.79 -3.30
C ARG A 44 6.81 0.18 -3.54
N ILE A 45 7.08 1.37 -4.07
CA ILE A 45 6.06 2.38 -4.41
C ILE A 45 5.05 1.81 -5.40
N GLN A 46 5.51 1.18 -6.48
CA GLN A 46 4.64 0.57 -7.47
C GLN A 46 3.77 -0.53 -6.86
N TYR A 47 4.35 -1.42 -6.06
CA TYR A 47 3.64 -2.50 -5.39
C TYR A 47 2.54 -1.99 -4.44
N ILE A 48 2.84 -0.98 -3.64
CA ILE A 48 1.89 -0.40 -2.70
C ILE A 48 0.76 0.34 -3.43
N ASN A 49 1.09 1.10 -4.49
CA ASN A 49 0.07 1.71 -5.35
C ASN A 49 -0.82 0.64 -6.00
N ASP A 50 -0.20 -0.46 -6.42
CA ASP A 50 -0.94 -1.53 -7.06
C ASP A 50 -1.95 -2.18 -6.12
N LEU A 51 -1.51 -2.55 -4.91
CA LEU A 51 -2.39 -3.11 -3.88
C LEU A 51 -3.51 -2.15 -3.50
N ARG A 52 -3.17 -0.89 -3.20
CA ARG A 52 -4.15 0.14 -2.84
C ARG A 52 -5.26 0.24 -3.88
N THR A 53 -4.88 0.42 -5.15
CA THR A 53 -5.86 0.59 -6.24
C THR A 53 -6.70 -0.67 -6.48
N ILE A 54 -6.13 -1.86 -6.27
CA ILE A 54 -6.89 -3.11 -6.37
C ILE A 54 -7.88 -3.25 -5.21
N PHE A 55 -7.47 -2.92 -3.97
CA PHE A 55 -8.37 -2.93 -2.82
C PHE A 55 -9.54 -1.95 -3.02
N GLU A 56 -9.24 -0.71 -3.43
CA GLU A 56 -10.25 0.32 -3.71
C GLU A 56 -11.23 -0.13 -4.81
N ALA A 57 -10.72 -0.68 -5.91
CA ALA A 57 -11.56 -1.22 -7.00
C ALA A 57 -12.48 -2.36 -6.54
N ASN A 58 -12.08 -3.10 -5.50
CA ASN A 58 -12.86 -4.19 -4.90
C ASN A 58 -13.67 -3.75 -3.66
N LYS A 59 -13.72 -2.45 -3.34
CA LYS A 59 -14.38 -1.91 -2.14
C LYS A 59 -13.86 -2.52 -0.82
N ILE A 60 -12.58 -2.87 -0.79
CA ILE A 60 -11.88 -3.37 0.38
C ILE A 60 -11.19 -2.17 1.05
N GLY A 61 -11.52 -1.92 2.32
CA GLY A 61 -10.81 -0.94 3.14
C GLY A 61 -9.41 -1.46 3.49
N TRP A 62 -8.49 -0.56 3.79
CA TRP A 62 -7.10 -0.93 4.05
C TRP A 62 -6.44 -0.01 5.07
N SER A 63 -5.54 -0.58 5.86
CA SER A 63 -4.56 0.15 6.65
C SER A 63 -3.16 -0.34 6.31
N TYR A 64 -2.25 0.62 6.14
CA TYR A 64 -0.85 0.32 5.89
C TYR A 64 -0.17 0.09 7.24
N ASN A 65 0.14 -1.17 7.54
CA ASN A 65 0.93 -1.56 8.70
C ASN A 65 2.14 -2.30 8.18
N GLU A 66 3.28 -1.62 8.21
CA GLU A 66 4.55 -2.28 8.00
C GLU A 66 5.49 -1.75 9.07
N ILE A 67 6.36 -2.65 9.54
CA ILE A 67 7.31 -2.43 10.63
C ILE A 67 8.26 -1.24 10.30
N PHE A 68 8.23 -0.75 9.04
CA PHE A 68 8.93 0.40 8.46
C PHE A 68 7.98 1.29 7.62
N SER A 69 7.00 1.90 8.29
CA SER A 69 6.49 3.29 8.14
C SER A 69 6.39 3.98 6.75
N ALA A 70 5.50 4.96 6.65
CA ALA A 70 5.49 5.98 5.58
C ALA A 70 6.63 7.02 5.74
N MET A 71 7.72 6.63 6.41
CA MET A 71 8.86 7.46 6.77
C MET A 71 10.13 6.87 6.15
N THR A 72 11.17 7.69 5.99
CA THR A 72 12.47 7.28 5.44
C THR A 72 13.15 6.21 6.28
N SER A 73 13.88 5.31 5.61
CA SER A 73 14.47 4.08 6.15
C SER A 73 15.81 4.28 6.88
N ASP A 74 16.03 5.37 7.61
CA ASP A 74 17.35 5.68 8.19
C ASP A 74 17.85 4.69 9.27
N ARG A 75 17.15 3.57 9.47
CA ARG A 75 17.34 2.67 10.61
C ARG A 75 17.75 1.24 10.28
N THR A 76 18.44 0.66 11.26
CA THR A 76 18.45 -0.75 11.60
C THR A 76 17.08 -1.21 12.13
N VAL A 77 16.65 -2.40 11.71
CA VAL A 77 15.37 -3.06 12.08
C VAL A 77 15.29 -3.28 13.59
N PHE A 78 14.17 -2.90 14.23
CA PHE A 78 13.82 -3.11 15.66
C PHE A 78 14.47 -2.19 16.72
N GLU A 79 15.04 -1.04 16.34
CA GLU A 79 15.58 -0.05 17.29
C GLU A 79 14.73 1.23 17.42
N PRO A 80 14.89 1.94 18.56
CA PRO A 80 14.90 3.39 18.67
C PRO A 80 14.55 4.24 17.45
N ALA A 81 13.33 4.76 17.35
CA ALA A 81 13.10 6.21 17.34
C ALA A 81 14.09 7.28 16.79
N GLY A 82 15.06 7.09 15.87
CA GLY A 82 15.89 8.21 15.31
C GLY A 82 15.11 9.29 14.52
N GLU A 83 15.80 10.26 13.91
CA GLU A 83 15.15 11.32 13.09
C GLU A 83 14.51 10.75 11.82
N GLN A 84 13.19 10.62 11.83
CA GLN A 84 12.43 10.16 10.67
C GLN A 84 11.80 11.34 9.93
N THR A 85 11.94 11.37 8.61
CA THR A 85 11.19 12.27 7.74
C THR A 85 10.14 11.51 6.93
N PRO A 86 9.01 12.13 6.56
CA PRO A 86 8.01 11.45 5.75
C PRO A 86 8.53 11.09 4.36
N ASP A 87 8.30 9.85 3.94
CA ASP A 87 8.51 9.38 2.57
C ASP A 87 7.43 10.01 1.67
N ARG A 88 7.80 11.11 1.00
CA ARG A 88 6.87 11.88 0.17
C ARG A 88 6.32 11.09 -1.01
N GLU A 89 7.08 10.15 -1.55
CA GLU A 89 6.62 9.31 -2.67
C GLU A 89 5.58 8.29 -2.17
N MET A 90 5.82 7.72 -0.99
CA MET A 90 4.84 6.83 -0.37
C MET A 90 3.58 7.59 0.07
N LEU A 91 3.72 8.79 0.64
CA LEU A 91 2.58 9.63 0.97
C LEU A 91 1.77 10.04 -0.26
N ARG A 92 2.42 10.31 -1.40
CA ARG A 92 1.73 10.52 -2.68
C ARG A 92 0.96 9.28 -3.13
N THR A 93 1.51 8.10 -2.89
CA THR A 93 0.83 6.84 -3.18
C THR A 93 -0.46 6.69 -2.38
N PHE A 94 -0.46 7.08 -1.10
CA PHE A 94 -1.64 7.00 -0.23
C PHE A 94 -2.63 8.15 -0.43
N LEU A 95 -2.13 9.35 -0.71
CA LEU A 95 -2.90 10.59 -0.72
C LEU A 95 -2.60 11.40 -1.99
N PRO A 96 -2.93 10.86 -3.18
CA PRO A 96 -2.55 11.47 -4.46
C PRO A 96 -3.13 12.88 -4.64
N ASP A 97 -4.30 13.17 -4.06
CA ASP A 97 -4.92 14.49 -4.14
C ASP A 97 -4.21 15.56 -3.31
N LYS A 98 -3.53 15.16 -2.23
CA LYS A 98 -2.81 16.06 -1.32
C LYS A 98 -1.36 16.28 -1.73
N TYR A 99 -0.72 15.31 -2.38
CA TYR A 99 0.70 15.34 -2.74
C TYR A 99 0.92 15.29 -4.26
N LYS A 100 0.31 16.24 -4.98
CA LYS A 100 0.46 16.36 -6.43
C LYS A 100 1.93 16.62 -6.80
N LEU A 101 2.33 16.15 -7.98
CA LEU A 101 3.58 16.63 -8.60
C LEU A 101 3.40 18.11 -8.91
N ASP A 102 4.31 18.94 -8.42
CA ASP A 102 4.38 20.33 -8.87
C ASP A 102 4.58 20.32 -10.38
N LYS A 103 3.66 20.96 -11.12
CA LYS A 103 3.82 21.22 -12.56
C LYS A 103 4.86 22.33 -12.81
N LYS A 104 5.99 22.28 -12.10
CA LYS A 104 7.20 23.08 -12.31
C LYS A 104 8.34 22.06 -12.27
N GLY A 105 9.06 21.71 -13.32
CA GLY A 105 9.32 22.31 -14.62
C GLY A 105 10.76 21.93 -14.97
N LYS A 106 10.97 21.46 -16.21
CA LYS A 106 12.18 20.85 -16.81
C LYS A 106 12.37 19.36 -16.57
#